data_AF-A0A9P8K4S1-F1
#
_entry.id   AF-A0A9P8K4S1-F1
#
_cell.length_a   1.000
_cell.length_b   1.000
_cell.length_c   1.000
_cell.angle_alpha   90.00
_cell.angle_beta   90.00
_cell.angle_gamma   90.00
#
_symmetry.space_group_name_H-M   'P 1'
#
loop_
_entity.id
_entity.type
_entity.pdbx_description
1 polymer ?
#
loop_
_entity_poly.entity_id
_entity_poly.type
_entity_poly.pdbx_seq_one_letter_code
_entity_poly.pdbx_strand_id
1 'polypeptide(L)'
;MRLFTQLDTLTLLLSSLSSLVAGYNVSTGYISPNSTGVRIQHGFETVLVQPYGYDGFRVRAWAFRPPSGNEISFLIPYPLPDVLYHAGTQLSVGKLYPWAHQQAIEEGQRNASNTQQGSACDSLSLSRSGYIGSQRFCSMIWSGDTVANWETLSGQVSNALSAAATGWGWFTVDAGGFQADPTIEWSNNIDRPQYRELYVRWLQWTTFLPFMRNHGSRNCDTKSAFTCDNEPWTYGAQNTPIIVSYINLRYQLSAYLRATFAAFSATGRMIMRPMYMDFSLSDANITAWTKVNNNFTTQQYMFGPRILVTPVTLPNMTTWKVYLPQTGGNQEKPWTYWWTNATYAGGQVVNVSAPLEHIPLFHLGSREDIMGGNIF
;
A
#
# COMPACT_ATOMS: atom_id res chain seq x y z
N MET A 1 -28.19 -64.35 -42.15
CA MET A 1 -27.40 -65.13 -43.12
C MET A 1 -26.36 -64.20 -43.72
N ARG A 2 -25.07 -64.46 -43.43
CA ARG A 2 -23.81 -64.05 -44.13
C ARG A 2 -23.56 -62.54 -44.36
N LEU A 3 -22.55 -61.94 -43.73
CA LEU A 3 -21.08 -61.93 -44.02
C LEU A 3 -20.65 -60.94 -45.13
N PHE A 4 -19.95 -59.88 -44.67
CA PHE A 4 -18.65 -59.33 -45.14
C PHE A 4 -18.46 -58.47 -46.42
N THR A 5 -17.50 -57.55 -46.22
CA THR A 5 -16.58 -56.80 -47.13
C THR A 5 -17.08 -55.54 -47.84
N GLN A 6 -16.30 -54.47 -48.09
CA GLN A 6 -15.11 -53.81 -47.53
C GLN A 6 -14.83 -52.59 -48.46
N LEU A 7 -14.14 -51.55 -47.96
CA LEU A 7 -13.48 -50.43 -48.64
C LEU A 7 -14.26 -49.16 -49.08
N ASP A 8 -13.85 -48.07 -48.44
CA ASP A 8 -13.46 -46.76 -48.98
C ASP A 8 -14.40 -45.99 -49.91
N THR A 9 -14.99 -44.93 -49.36
CA THR A 9 -15.02 -43.62 -50.04
C THR A 9 -15.08 -42.50 -49.01
N LEU A 10 -13.99 -41.72 -49.04
CA LEU A 10 -13.84 -40.34 -48.62
C LEU A 10 -15.12 -39.52 -48.85
N THR A 11 -15.42 -38.59 -47.93
CA THR A 11 -15.68 -37.14 -48.14
C THR A 11 -16.81 -36.61 -47.24
N LEU A 12 -16.53 -35.49 -46.58
CA LEU A 12 -17.46 -34.55 -45.91
C LEU A 12 -18.11 -35.00 -44.60
N LEU A 13 -17.56 -34.50 -43.49
CA LEU A 13 -18.24 -33.65 -42.50
C LEU A 13 -17.50 -33.77 -41.17
N LEU A 14 -16.82 -32.69 -40.76
CA LEU A 14 -16.54 -32.24 -39.38
C LEU A 14 -15.25 -31.39 -39.37
N SER A 15 -15.27 -30.29 -40.10
CA SER A 15 -14.22 -29.26 -40.08
C SER A 15 -14.86 -27.89 -39.81
N SER A 16 -15.28 -27.65 -38.57
CA SER A 16 -15.65 -26.30 -38.12
C SER A 16 -15.96 -26.24 -36.62
N LEU A 17 -14.97 -26.47 -35.75
CA LEU A 17 -15.00 -25.96 -34.36
C LEU A 17 -13.65 -26.24 -33.66
N SER A 18 -12.68 -25.35 -33.85
CA SER A 18 -11.61 -25.03 -32.87
C SER A 18 -10.54 -24.13 -33.49
N SER A 19 -10.90 -22.90 -33.82
CA SER A 19 -9.95 -21.82 -34.15
C SER A 19 -10.29 -20.58 -33.35
N LEU A 20 -9.91 -20.57 -32.08
CA LEU A 20 -9.87 -19.38 -31.22
C LEU A 20 -9.03 -19.62 -29.96
N VAL A 21 -7.71 -19.70 -30.14
CA VAL A 21 -6.74 -19.26 -29.13
C VAL A 21 -5.61 -18.57 -29.89
N ALA A 22 -5.75 -17.25 -30.07
CA ALA A 22 -4.67 -16.40 -30.53
C ALA A 22 -3.61 -16.37 -29.41
N GLY A 23 -2.51 -17.09 -29.64
CA GLY A 23 -1.38 -17.18 -28.73
C GLY A 23 -0.64 -15.85 -28.64
N TYR A 24 -0.37 -15.45 -27.39
CA TYR A 24 0.70 -14.54 -27.03
C TYR A 24 1.99 -14.91 -27.78
N ASN A 25 2.56 -13.95 -28.49
CA ASN A 25 3.87 -14.10 -29.12
C ASN A 25 4.93 -13.92 -28.02
N VAL A 26 5.16 -14.99 -27.24
CA VAL A 26 6.30 -15.07 -26.31
C VAL A 26 7.55 -15.07 -27.18
N SER A 27 8.50 -14.16 -26.87
CA SER A 27 9.77 -14.06 -27.59
C SER A 27 10.36 -15.46 -27.80
N THR A 28 10.68 -15.80 -29.05
CA THR A 28 11.20 -17.09 -29.49
C THR A 28 12.51 -17.51 -28.80
N GLY A 29 13.16 -16.59 -28.08
CA GLY A 29 14.32 -16.88 -27.23
C GLY A 29 13.99 -17.63 -25.92
N TYR A 30 12.77 -17.51 -25.38
CA TYR A 30 12.41 -18.12 -24.09
C TYR A 30 12.28 -19.66 -24.15
N ILE A 31 12.06 -20.22 -25.34
CA ILE A 31 11.85 -21.66 -25.60
C ILE A 31 13.02 -22.25 -26.41
N SER A 32 14.10 -21.48 -26.64
CA SER A 32 15.26 -21.90 -27.42
C SER A 32 15.92 -23.17 -26.82
N PRO A 33 16.13 -24.25 -27.61
CA PRO A 33 16.61 -25.55 -27.13
C PRO A 33 18.12 -25.61 -26.82
N ASN A 34 18.84 -24.47 -26.82
CA ASN A 34 20.30 -24.43 -26.78
C ASN A 34 20.94 -24.29 -25.39
N SER A 35 20.19 -24.42 -24.28
CA SER A 35 20.79 -24.32 -22.95
C SER A 35 21.74 -25.49 -22.67
N THR A 36 23.00 -25.21 -22.38
CA THR A 36 23.98 -26.20 -21.94
C THR A 36 23.60 -26.72 -20.56
N GLY A 37 23.53 -28.04 -20.40
CA GLY A 37 23.14 -28.70 -19.16
C GLY A 37 24.07 -29.86 -18.78
N VAL A 38 23.78 -30.50 -17.65
CA VAL A 38 24.53 -31.65 -17.17
C VAL A 38 23.93 -32.93 -17.76
N ARG A 39 24.74 -33.68 -18.50
CA ARG A 39 24.39 -35.00 -19.03
C ARG A 39 24.96 -36.09 -18.12
N ILE A 40 24.10 -36.95 -17.62
CA ILE A 40 24.45 -38.14 -16.84
C ILE A 40 24.08 -39.35 -17.68
N GLN A 41 25.01 -40.28 -17.88
CA GLN A 41 24.76 -41.50 -18.65
C GLN A 41 25.19 -42.73 -17.86
N HIS A 42 24.29 -43.70 -17.73
CA HIS A 42 24.57 -45.00 -17.11
C HIS A 42 24.01 -46.12 -17.99
N GLY A 43 24.89 -46.87 -18.63
CA GLY A 43 24.50 -47.88 -19.61
C GLY A 43 23.72 -47.28 -20.78
N PHE A 44 22.54 -47.82 -21.04
CA PHE A 44 21.63 -47.37 -22.10
C PHE A 44 20.79 -46.15 -21.69
N GLU A 45 20.81 -45.76 -20.42
CA GLU A 45 20.04 -44.64 -19.91
C GLU A 45 20.86 -43.36 -19.95
N THR A 46 20.22 -42.27 -20.35
CA THR A 46 20.83 -40.94 -20.30
C THR A 46 19.80 -39.95 -19.78
N VAL A 47 20.25 -39.12 -18.84
CA VAL A 47 19.50 -38.03 -18.23
C VAL A 47 20.20 -36.72 -18.56
N LEU A 48 19.44 -35.72 -18.98
CA LEU A 48 19.92 -34.36 -19.22
C LEU A 48 19.15 -33.41 -18.31
N VAL A 49 19.90 -32.64 -17.52
CA VAL A 49 19.36 -31.58 -16.68
C VAL A 49 19.85 -30.25 -17.25
N GLN A 50 18.92 -29.40 -17.68
CA GLN A 50 19.22 -28.14 -18.35
C GLN A 50 18.53 -26.97 -17.66
N PRO A 51 19.16 -25.78 -17.58
CA PRO A 51 18.45 -24.56 -17.24
C PRO A 51 17.27 -24.33 -18.21
N TYR A 52 16.15 -23.85 -17.68
CA TYR A 52 14.94 -23.57 -18.45
C TYR A 52 14.24 -22.32 -17.92
N GLY A 53 14.24 -21.25 -18.72
CA GLY A 53 13.82 -19.92 -18.28
C GLY A 53 14.78 -19.33 -17.24
N TYR A 54 14.30 -18.33 -16.47
CA TYR A 54 15.06 -17.71 -15.38
C TYR A 54 15.08 -18.52 -14.08
N ASP A 55 14.03 -19.33 -13.85
CA ASP A 55 13.72 -19.86 -12.51
C ASP A 55 13.50 -21.38 -12.48
N GLY A 56 13.92 -22.11 -13.52
CA GLY A 56 13.65 -23.54 -13.64
C GLY A 56 14.78 -24.35 -14.25
N PHE A 57 14.71 -25.66 -14.05
CA PHE A 57 15.49 -26.62 -14.80
C PHE A 57 14.56 -27.65 -15.43
N ARG A 58 14.87 -28.02 -16.67
CA ARG A 58 14.22 -29.06 -17.44
C ARG A 58 15.02 -30.34 -17.28
N VAL A 59 14.37 -31.39 -16.77
CA VAL A 59 14.93 -32.74 -16.73
C VAL A 59 14.33 -33.54 -17.86
N ARG A 60 15.18 -34.27 -18.57
CA ARG A 60 14.75 -35.20 -19.61
C ARG A 60 15.54 -36.50 -19.47
N ALA A 61 14.87 -37.64 -19.60
CA ALA A 61 15.47 -38.96 -19.44
C ALA A 61 15.02 -39.88 -20.57
N TRP A 62 15.92 -40.76 -21.02
CA TRP A 62 15.66 -41.70 -22.11
C TRP A 62 16.54 -42.93 -22.00
N ALA A 63 15.98 -44.03 -22.51
CA ALA A 63 16.72 -45.24 -22.80
C ALA A 63 17.04 -45.29 -24.30
N PHE A 64 18.29 -45.62 -24.64
CA PHE A 64 18.79 -45.98 -25.98
C PHE A 64 18.99 -44.88 -27.03
N ARG A 65 18.55 -43.61 -26.85
CA ARG A 65 18.76 -42.54 -27.86
C ARG A 65 18.97 -41.13 -27.26
N PRO A 66 19.86 -40.28 -27.81
CA PRO A 66 19.99 -38.88 -27.39
C PRO A 66 18.73 -38.04 -27.66
N PRO A 67 18.57 -36.88 -27.00
CA PRO A 67 17.36 -36.06 -27.06
C PRO A 67 17.31 -35.25 -28.34
N SER A 68 16.13 -35.15 -28.92
CA SER A 68 15.84 -34.38 -30.12
C SER A 68 15.27 -32.99 -29.84
N GLY A 69 14.78 -32.72 -28.63
CA GLY A 69 14.14 -31.43 -28.32
C GLY A 69 12.62 -31.52 -28.15
N ASN A 70 12.01 -32.58 -28.64
CA ASN A 70 10.55 -32.74 -28.74
C ASN A 70 9.95 -33.70 -27.71
N GLU A 71 10.75 -34.16 -26.75
CA GLU A 71 10.31 -35.12 -25.74
C GLU A 71 9.43 -34.48 -24.64
N ILE A 72 8.53 -35.28 -24.06
CA ILE A 72 7.73 -34.89 -22.89
C ILE A 72 8.71 -34.49 -21.76
N SER A 73 8.66 -33.22 -21.40
CA SER A 73 9.51 -32.64 -20.37
C SER A 73 8.70 -32.42 -19.12
N PHE A 74 9.23 -32.82 -17.96
CA PHE A 74 8.66 -32.48 -16.67
C PHE A 74 9.33 -31.21 -16.17
N LEU A 75 8.53 -30.18 -15.91
CA LEU A 75 8.98 -28.99 -15.22
C LEU A 75 8.91 -29.30 -13.72
N ILE A 76 10.04 -29.27 -13.03
CA ILE A 76 10.06 -29.23 -11.57
C ILE A 76 10.02 -27.75 -11.22
N PRO A 77 8.87 -27.16 -10.84
CA PRO A 77 8.87 -25.82 -10.30
C PRO A 77 9.77 -25.84 -9.06
N TYR A 78 10.60 -24.83 -8.88
CA TYR A 78 11.29 -24.62 -7.61
C TYR A 78 10.19 -24.56 -6.53
N PRO A 79 10.09 -25.52 -5.58
CA PRO A 79 9.20 -25.32 -4.46
C PRO A 79 9.70 -24.05 -3.77
N LEU A 80 8.85 -23.02 -3.65
CA LEU A 80 9.09 -22.02 -2.60
C LEU A 80 9.40 -22.84 -1.35
N PRO A 81 10.59 -22.68 -0.72
CA PRO A 81 10.93 -23.53 0.39
C PRO A 81 9.85 -23.34 1.44
N ASP A 82 9.08 -24.39 1.71
CA ASP A 82 8.23 -24.45 2.90
C ASP A 82 9.21 -24.55 4.07
N VAL A 83 9.73 -23.37 4.46
CA VAL A 83 10.84 -23.28 5.38
C VAL A 83 10.43 -23.85 6.73
N LEU A 84 11.38 -24.50 7.40
CA LEU A 84 11.21 -25.05 8.74
C LEU A 84 11.53 -23.96 9.77
N TYR A 85 10.54 -23.57 10.55
CA TYR A 85 10.69 -22.79 11.78
C TYR A 85 10.62 -23.70 13.01
N HIS A 86 11.00 -23.17 14.18
CA HIS A 86 10.83 -23.88 15.44
C HIS A 86 9.36 -24.20 15.74
N ALA A 87 8.43 -23.33 15.34
CA ALA A 87 7.00 -23.47 15.61
C ALA A 87 6.22 -24.26 14.53
N GLY A 88 6.87 -24.71 13.45
CA GLY A 88 6.23 -25.38 12.31
C GLY A 88 6.81 -24.96 10.97
N THR A 89 6.06 -25.16 9.88
CA THR A 89 6.48 -24.77 8.53
C THR A 89 5.90 -23.42 8.11
N GLN A 90 6.37 -22.84 7.00
CA GLN A 90 5.79 -21.62 6.44
C GLN A 90 4.29 -21.75 6.14
N LEU A 91 3.86 -22.90 5.62
CA LEU A 91 2.45 -23.14 5.30
C LEU A 91 1.55 -23.24 6.56
N SER A 92 2.08 -23.78 7.65
CA SER A 92 1.30 -24.00 8.88
C SER A 92 1.32 -22.80 9.82
N VAL A 93 2.45 -22.11 9.95
CA VAL A 93 2.64 -21.03 10.95
C VAL A 93 3.32 -19.78 10.40
N GLY A 94 3.55 -19.66 9.09
CA GLY A 94 4.32 -18.55 8.51
C GLY A 94 3.76 -17.14 8.80
N LYS A 95 2.46 -17.01 9.05
CA LYS A 95 1.85 -15.72 9.45
C LYS A 95 2.29 -15.23 10.83
N LEU A 96 2.78 -16.12 11.69
CA LEU A 96 3.33 -15.78 13.01
C LEU A 96 4.65 -15.00 12.89
N TYR A 97 5.45 -15.26 11.86
CA TYR A 97 6.81 -14.74 11.74
C TYR A 97 6.94 -13.22 12.00
N PRO A 98 6.24 -12.33 11.26
CA PRO A 98 6.38 -10.90 11.49
C PRO A 98 5.79 -10.46 12.84
N TRP A 99 4.76 -11.14 13.35
CA TRP A 99 4.17 -10.84 14.65
C TRP A 99 5.14 -11.18 15.79
N ALA A 100 5.77 -12.35 15.73
CA ALA A 100 6.78 -12.79 16.70
C ALA A 100 8.07 -11.94 16.59
N HIS A 101 8.38 -11.42 15.39
CA HIS A 101 9.48 -10.47 15.22
C HIS A 101 9.22 -9.15 15.95
N GLN A 102 7.99 -8.62 15.91
CA GLN A 102 7.59 -7.47 16.73
C GLN A 102 7.66 -7.81 18.23
N GLN A 103 7.18 -9.00 18.63
CA GLN A 103 7.23 -9.49 20.00
C GLN A 103 8.67 -9.51 20.55
N ALA A 104 9.64 -9.98 19.77
CA ALA A 104 11.04 -10.03 20.20
C ALA A 104 11.58 -8.66 20.63
N ILE A 105 11.21 -7.60 19.90
CA ILE A 105 11.62 -6.22 20.23
C ILE A 105 10.82 -5.68 21.42
N GLU A 106 9.51 -5.96 21.49
CA GLU A 106 8.69 -5.57 22.65
C GLU A 106 9.26 -6.16 23.94
N GLU A 107 9.51 -7.46 23.99
CA GLU A 107 10.03 -8.15 25.18
C GLU A 107 11.37 -7.56 25.63
N GLY A 108 12.26 -7.27 24.68
CA GLY A 108 13.53 -6.60 24.97
C GLY A 108 13.36 -5.18 25.52
N GLN A 109 12.47 -4.38 24.90
CA GLN A 109 12.19 -3.01 25.35
C GLN A 109 11.57 -3.00 26.76
N ARG A 110 10.59 -3.86 27.02
CA ARG A 110 9.94 -4.00 28.32
C ARG A 110 10.88 -4.48 29.41
N ASN A 111 11.78 -5.41 29.08
CA ASN A 111 12.82 -5.86 29.99
C ASN A 111 13.79 -4.72 30.34
N ALA A 112 14.27 -3.97 29.34
CA ALA A 112 15.22 -2.88 29.53
C ALA A 112 14.63 -1.71 30.33
N SER A 113 13.35 -1.39 30.14
CA SER A 113 12.67 -0.32 30.88
C SER A 113 12.03 -0.77 32.20
N ASN A 114 12.04 -2.08 32.50
CA ASN A 114 11.32 -2.69 33.62
C ASN A 114 9.83 -2.30 33.66
N THR A 115 9.17 -2.31 32.50
CA THR A 115 7.75 -2.00 32.34
C THR A 115 6.96 -3.19 31.80
N GLN A 116 5.64 -3.19 31.97
CA GLN A 116 4.77 -4.25 31.46
C GLN A 116 4.25 -3.91 30.06
N GLN A 117 4.01 -4.93 29.23
CA GLN A 117 3.33 -4.76 27.94
C GLN A 117 1.95 -4.10 28.14
N GLY A 118 1.59 -3.17 27.25
CA GLY A 118 0.35 -2.41 27.32
C GLY A 118 0.42 -1.15 28.18
N SER A 119 1.50 -0.95 28.94
CA SER A 119 1.81 0.34 29.57
C SER A 119 2.48 1.30 28.57
N ALA A 120 2.73 2.55 28.98
CA ALA A 120 3.37 3.56 28.15
C ALA A 120 4.69 3.06 27.53
N CYS A 121 4.98 3.45 26.30
CA CYS A 121 6.19 3.07 25.57
C CYS A 121 7.26 4.17 25.67
N ASP A 122 8.47 3.79 26.05
CA ASP A 122 9.64 4.71 26.05
C ASP A 122 10.32 4.77 24.69
N SER A 123 10.21 3.70 23.90
CA SER A 123 10.77 3.56 22.56
C SER A 123 9.80 2.84 21.63
N LEU A 124 9.98 3.02 20.33
CA LEU A 124 9.13 2.42 19.30
C LEU A 124 9.98 1.62 18.32
N SER A 125 9.39 0.56 17.76
CA SER A 125 9.89 -0.14 16.57
C SER A 125 9.08 0.23 15.34
N LEU A 126 9.68 0.07 14.16
CA LEU A 126 9.05 0.27 12.85
C LEU A 126 9.03 -1.07 12.11
N SER A 127 7.84 -1.62 11.87
CA SER A 127 7.65 -2.92 11.20
C SER A 127 6.92 -2.79 9.88
N ARG A 128 7.31 -3.59 8.86
CA ARG A 128 6.64 -3.60 7.55
C ARG A 128 5.49 -4.61 7.48
N SER A 129 5.30 -5.39 8.55
CA SER A 129 4.33 -6.47 8.59
C SER A 129 3.90 -6.76 10.02
N GLY A 130 2.90 -7.63 10.15
CA GLY A 130 2.31 -8.01 11.42
C GLY A 130 1.21 -9.03 11.19
N TYR A 131 0.42 -9.26 12.23
CA TYR A 131 -0.75 -10.12 12.16
C TYR A 131 -1.83 -9.68 13.16
N ILE A 132 -2.81 -10.55 13.42
CA ILE A 132 -3.90 -10.28 14.35
C ILE A 132 -3.33 -9.88 15.72
N GLY A 133 -3.77 -8.74 16.24
CA GLY A 133 -3.36 -8.27 17.55
C GLY A 133 -1.98 -7.60 17.61
N SER A 134 -1.32 -7.31 16.49
CA SER A 134 -0.03 -6.58 16.44
C SER A 134 -0.09 -5.19 17.09
N GLN A 135 -1.27 -4.59 17.25
CA GLN A 135 -1.43 -3.30 17.93
C GLN A 135 -1.10 -3.32 19.43
N ARG A 136 -0.83 -4.50 20.00
CA ARG A 136 -0.41 -4.65 21.41
C ARG A 136 1.05 -4.27 21.68
N PHE A 137 1.85 -4.07 20.64
CA PHE A 137 3.28 -3.80 20.75
C PHE A 137 3.58 -2.31 20.64
N CYS A 138 4.70 -1.87 21.20
CA CYS A 138 5.33 -0.57 20.94
C CYS A 138 5.92 -0.53 19.51
N SER A 139 5.08 -0.77 18.51
CA SER A 139 5.47 -0.97 17.11
C SER A 139 4.48 -0.29 16.18
N MET A 140 4.99 0.55 15.28
CA MET A 140 4.18 1.12 14.21
C MET A 140 4.38 0.33 12.92
N ILE A 141 3.32 0.19 12.13
CA ILE A 141 3.34 -0.44 10.81
C ILE A 141 3.41 0.64 9.74
N TRP A 142 4.26 0.46 8.72
CA TRP A 142 4.18 1.26 7.51
C TRP A 142 3.80 0.42 6.29
N SER A 143 3.26 1.07 5.27
CA SER A 143 2.72 0.41 4.07
C SER A 143 3.75 -0.29 3.17
N GLY A 144 5.04 -0.13 3.44
CA GLY A 144 6.11 -0.72 2.65
C GLY A 144 6.48 0.09 1.41
N ASP A 145 7.17 -0.60 0.51
CA ASP A 145 7.84 -0.01 -0.64
C ASP A 145 6.79 0.37 -1.69
N THR A 146 6.58 1.67 -1.87
CA THR A 146 5.58 2.25 -2.76
C THR A 146 6.25 2.98 -3.92
N VAL A 147 5.61 3.01 -5.09
CA VAL A 147 6.14 3.81 -6.22
C VAL A 147 5.71 5.28 -6.09
N ALA A 148 6.60 6.18 -6.50
CA ALA A 148 6.41 7.62 -6.40
C ALA A 148 5.56 8.17 -7.56
N ASN A 149 4.26 7.93 -7.53
CA ASN A 149 3.29 8.48 -8.49
C ASN A 149 1.95 8.89 -7.80
N TRP A 150 1.11 9.64 -8.50
CA TRP A 150 -0.16 10.18 -7.98
C TRP A 150 -1.20 9.09 -7.65
N GLU A 151 -1.25 8.04 -8.46
CA GLU A 151 -2.16 6.91 -8.23
C GLU A 151 -1.82 6.18 -6.93
N THR A 152 -0.52 6.02 -6.63
CA THR A 152 -0.08 5.39 -5.39
C THR A 152 -0.48 6.22 -4.18
N LEU A 153 -0.29 7.54 -4.20
CA LEU A 153 -0.78 8.43 -3.14
C LEU A 153 -2.29 8.21 -2.88
N SER A 154 -3.09 8.15 -3.94
CA SER A 154 -4.53 7.86 -3.85
C SER A 154 -4.81 6.50 -3.19
N GLY A 155 -4.13 5.44 -3.63
CA GLY A 155 -4.31 4.08 -3.10
C GLY A 155 -3.84 3.90 -1.64
N GLN A 156 -2.87 4.71 -1.18
CA GLN A 156 -2.39 4.59 0.21
C GLN A 156 -3.43 5.03 1.25
N VAL A 157 -4.39 5.89 0.90
CA VAL A 157 -5.45 6.30 1.85
C VAL A 157 -6.32 5.09 2.20
N SER A 158 -6.85 4.37 1.21
CA SER A 158 -7.68 3.17 1.45
C SER A 158 -6.90 2.04 2.13
N ASN A 159 -5.60 1.91 1.86
CA ASN A 159 -4.71 1.00 2.56
C ASN A 159 -4.64 1.32 4.07
N ALA A 160 -4.39 2.60 4.42
CA ALA A 160 -4.36 3.06 5.80
C ALA A 160 -5.71 2.86 6.53
N LEU A 161 -6.82 3.07 5.82
CA LEU A 161 -8.17 2.87 6.35
C LEU A 161 -8.49 1.39 6.58
N SER A 162 -7.96 0.50 5.75
CA SER A 162 -8.08 -0.95 5.93
C SER A 162 -7.25 -1.43 7.13
N ALA A 163 -6.06 -0.87 7.35
CA ALA A 163 -5.27 -1.10 8.55
C ALA A 163 -6.02 -0.68 9.82
N ALA A 164 -6.68 0.48 9.80
CA ALA A 164 -7.52 0.93 10.91
C ALA A 164 -8.69 -0.03 11.18
N ALA A 165 -9.38 -0.51 10.14
CA ALA A 165 -10.45 -1.51 10.30
C ALA A 165 -9.95 -2.86 10.84
N THR A 166 -8.68 -3.20 10.60
CA THR A 166 -7.99 -4.37 11.16
C THR A 166 -7.64 -4.20 12.65
N GLY A 167 -7.73 -2.98 13.19
CA GLY A 167 -7.37 -2.63 14.56
C GLY A 167 -5.96 -2.05 14.71
N TRP A 168 -5.26 -1.79 13.61
CA TRP A 168 -3.91 -1.21 13.63
C TRP A 168 -3.98 0.32 13.63
N GLY A 169 -4.01 0.93 14.82
CA GLY A 169 -4.03 2.38 14.98
C GLY A 169 -2.68 3.06 14.70
N TRP A 170 -1.58 2.34 14.88
CA TRP A 170 -0.22 2.87 14.70
C TRP A 170 0.28 2.60 13.28
N PHE A 171 -0.20 3.40 12.34
CA PHE A 171 0.09 3.25 10.92
C PHE A 171 0.77 4.51 10.33
N THR A 172 1.60 4.32 9.31
CA THR A 172 2.24 5.41 8.55
C THR A 172 2.62 4.99 7.13
N VAL A 173 3.21 5.91 6.36
CA VAL A 173 3.67 5.70 4.97
C VAL A 173 5.04 6.35 4.77
N ASP A 174 5.63 6.11 3.60
CA ASP A 174 6.78 6.87 3.10
C ASP A 174 6.29 8.14 2.39
N ALA A 175 6.48 9.32 2.99
CA ALA A 175 6.06 10.59 2.37
C ALA A 175 6.78 10.80 1.02
N GLY A 176 6.00 10.87 -0.07
CA GLY A 176 6.51 11.00 -1.43
C GLY A 176 6.79 9.68 -2.15
N GLY A 177 6.44 8.53 -1.56
CA GLY A 177 6.74 7.21 -2.09
C GLY A 177 8.17 6.76 -1.80
N PHE A 178 8.50 5.52 -2.16
CA PHE A 178 9.79 4.89 -1.88
C PHE A 178 10.65 4.72 -3.13
N GLN A 179 10.11 4.06 -4.17
CA GLN A 179 10.79 3.71 -5.41
C GLN A 179 10.33 4.57 -6.59
N ALA A 180 11.19 4.68 -7.60
CA ALA A 180 10.81 5.32 -8.87
C ALA A 180 9.89 4.39 -9.67
N ASP A 181 8.88 4.98 -10.30
CA ASP A 181 8.13 4.34 -11.36
C ASP A 181 8.97 4.41 -12.64
N PRO A 182 9.45 3.27 -13.19
CA PRO A 182 10.34 3.28 -14.35
C PRO A 182 9.64 3.77 -15.63
N THR A 183 8.31 3.88 -15.64
CA THR A 183 7.53 4.36 -16.77
C THR A 183 7.31 5.87 -16.75
N ILE A 184 7.69 6.55 -15.66
CA ILE A 184 7.47 7.98 -15.44
C ILE A 184 8.81 8.67 -15.21
N GLU A 185 9.26 9.47 -16.19
CA GLU A 185 10.58 10.11 -16.18
C GLU A 185 10.85 10.96 -14.92
N TRP A 186 9.86 11.70 -14.44
CA TRP A 186 10.01 12.57 -13.27
C TRP A 186 9.91 11.82 -11.93
N SER A 187 9.48 10.55 -11.94
CA SER A 187 9.16 9.84 -10.70
C SER A 187 10.36 9.76 -9.76
N ASN A 188 10.12 10.10 -8.50
CA ASN A 188 11.10 10.05 -7.41
C ASN A 188 12.32 10.99 -7.59
N ASN A 189 12.34 11.86 -8.62
CA ASN A 189 13.44 12.80 -8.85
C ASN A 189 13.16 14.17 -8.21
N ILE A 190 13.90 14.51 -7.16
CA ILE A 190 13.73 15.73 -6.35
C ILE A 190 14.00 17.04 -7.10
N ASP A 191 14.62 16.99 -8.27
CA ASP A 191 14.92 18.14 -9.12
C ASP A 191 13.83 18.42 -10.17
N ARG A 192 12.85 17.54 -10.30
CA ARG A 192 11.74 17.68 -11.25
C ARG A 192 10.54 18.36 -10.59
N PRO A 193 9.96 19.43 -11.19
CA PRO A 193 8.84 20.16 -10.60
C PRO A 193 7.60 19.28 -10.39
N GLN A 194 7.36 18.30 -11.26
CA GLN A 194 6.24 17.35 -11.16
C GLN A 194 6.35 16.49 -9.89
N TYR A 195 7.55 16.01 -9.56
CA TYR A 195 7.75 15.24 -8.33
C TYR A 195 7.72 16.13 -7.09
N ARG A 196 8.24 17.36 -7.17
CA ARG A 196 8.15 18.34 -6.08
C ARG A 196 6.69 18.62 -5.69
N GLU A 197 5.80 18.78 -6.68
CA GLU A 197 4.36 18.92 -6.43
C GLU A 197 3.79 17.68 -5.70
N LEU A 198 4.05 16.48 -6.23
CA LEU A 198 3.62 15.22 -5.62
C LEU A 198 4.12 15.08 -4.17
N TYR A 199 5.41 15.34 -3.94
CA TYR A 199 6.02 15.25 -2.62
C TYR A 199 5.36 16.21 -1.63
N VAL A 200 5.14 17.48 -2.02
CA VAL A 200 4.45 18.45 -1.16
C VAL A 200 3.05 17.94 -0.81
N ARG A 201 2.24 17.50 -1.79
CA ARG A 201 0.89 16.95 -1.51
C ARG A 201 0.92 15.73 -0.58
N TRP A 202 1.90 14.85 -0.76
CA TRP A 202 2.05 13.65 0.06
C TRP A 202 2.48 14.00 1.49
N LEU A 203 3.44 14.91 1.66
CA LEU A 203 3.92 15.37 2.98
C LEU A 203 2.80 16.09 3.76
N GLN A 204 1.98 16.89 3.07
CA GLN A 204 0.81 17.50 3.68
C GLN A 204 -0.12 16.44 4.28
N TRP A 205 -0.37 15.37 3.53
CA TRP A 205 -1.20 14.27 4.02
C TRP A 205 -0.57 13.57 5.24
N THR A 206 0.74 13.30 5.25
CA THR A 206 1.39 12.61 6.38
C THR A 206 1.32 13.37 7.71
N THR A 207 1.08 14.69 7.67
CA THR A 207 0.78 15.51 8.84
C THR A 207 -0.44 14.99 9.61
N PHE A 208 -1.42 14.46 8.88
CA PHE A 208 -2.70 13.94 9.39
C PHE A 208 -2.77 12.41 9.36
N LEU A 209 -1.61 11.74 9.49
CA LEU A 209 -1.49 10.31 9.78
C LEU A 209 -1.13 10.09 11.26
N PRO A 210 -1.33 8.87 11.81
CA PRO A 210 -0.95 8.55 13.18
C PRO A 210 0.51 8.92 13.47
N PHE A 211 1.43 8.59 12.57
CA PHE A 211 2.81 9.05 12.59
C PHE A 211 3.17 9.78 11.30
N MET A 212 3.77 10.97 11.43
CA MET A 212 4.31 11.74 10.31
C MET A 212 5.77 11.34 10.10
N ARG A 213 6.07 10.62 9.03
CA ARG A 213 7.41 10.12 8.69
C ARG A 213 7.75 10.41 7.23
N ASN A 214 8.97 10.84 6.98
CA ASN A 214 9.51 11.06 5.64
C ASN A 214 10.62 10.04 5.34
N HIS A 215 10.53 9.37 4.20
CA HIS A 215 11.49 8.36 3.77
C HIS A 215 11.36 8.04 2.27
N GLY A 216 12.44 7.56 1.67
CA GLY A 216 12.44 6.88 0.38
C GLY A 216 13.78 6.97 -0.34
N SER A 217 13.91 6.24 -1.46
CA SER A 217 15.15 6.14 -2.23
C SER A 217 15.12 7.09 -3.42
N ARG A 218 15.40 8.37 -3.19
CA ARG A 218 15.27 9.45 -4.18
C ARG A 218 16.27 9.35 -5.34
N ASN A 219 15.86 9.88 -6.48
CA ASN A 219 16.73 10.27 -7.60
C ASN A 219 16.95 11.79 -7.58
N CYS A 220 18.02 12.24 -8.20
CA CYS A 220 18.42 13.65 -8.27
C CYS A 220 19.41 13.84 -9.41
N ASP A 221 19.45 15.05 -9.96
CA ASP A 221 20.42 15.44 -10.98
C ASP A 221 21.78 15.76 -10.35
N THR A 222 21.77 16.27 -9.10
CA THR A 222 22.98 16.59 -8.33
C THR A 222 22.98 15.86 -6.99
N LYS A 223 24.05 15.11 -6.73
CA LYS A 223 24.20 14.28 -5.53
C LYS A 223 25.36 14.80 -4.68
N SER A 224 25.07 15.14 -3.43
CA SER A 224 26.03 15.70 -2.47
C SER A 224 26.43 14.72 -1.36
N ALA A 225 25.73 13.59 -1.25
CA ALA A 225 25.90 12.57 -0.22
C ALA A 225 25.93 11.15 -0.81
N PHE A 226 25.85 10.11 0.05
CA PHE A 226 25.87 8.70 -0.39
C PHE A 226 24.62 8.30 -1.20
N THR A 227 23.47 8.92 -0.95
CA THR A 227 22.24 8.85 -1.76
C THR A 227 21.79 10.27 -2.10
N CYS A 228 20.76 10.40 -2.94
CA CYS A 228 20.10 11.69 -3.09
C CYS A 228 19.40 12.10 -1.79
N ASP A 229 19.31 13.42 -1.60
CA ASP A 229 18.75 14.07 -0.42
C ASP A 229 17.22 13.89 -0.34
N ASN A 230 16.67 14.00 0.86
CA ASN A 230 15.22 13.93 1.13
C ASN A 230 14.78 14.92 2.23
N GLU A 231 15.58 15.93 2.51
CA GLU A 231 15.36 16.90 3.57
C GLU A 231 14.30 17.94 3.17
N PRO A 232 13.67 18.63 4.15
CA PRO A 232 12.65 19.65 3.89
C PRO A 232 13.09 20.79 2.96
N TRP A 233 14.39 21.08 2.87
CA TRP A 233 14.96 22.14 2.03
C TRP A 233 15.35 21.70 0.62
N THR A 234 15.25 20.40 0.31
CA THR A 234 15.77 19.83 -0.94
C THR A 234 14.81 19.97 -2.13
N TYR A 235 13.53 20.23 -1.86
CA TYR A 235 12.46 20.24 -2.87
C TYR A 235 12.27 21.59 -3.57
N GLY A 236 13.33 22.41 -3.64
CA GLY A 236 13.29 23.79 -4.16
C GLY A 236 12.87 24.82 -3.11
N ALA A 237 13.49 26.00 -3.16
CA ALA A 237 13.37 27.05 -2.13
C ALA A 237 11.92 27.52 -1.89
N GLN A 238 11.09 27.51 -2.93
CA GLN A 238 9.67 27.87 -2.84
C GLN A 238 8.84 26.85 -2.04
N ASN A 239 9.25 25.58 -2.01
CA ASN A 239 8.51 24.52 -1.33
C ASN A 239 8.95 24.34 0.13
N THR A 240 10.17 24.77 0.48
CA THR A 240 10.69 24.72 1.86
C THR A 240 9.75 25.35 2.89
N PRO A 241 9.24 26.59 2.72
CA PRO A 241 8.31 27.18 3.70
C PRO A 241 7.00 26.39 3.80
N ILE A 242 6.52 25.80 2.70
CA ILE A 242 5.32 24.96 2.69
C ILE A 242 5.58 23.73 3.57
N ILE A 243 6.65 22.98 3.29
CA ILE A 243 6.98 21.75 4.02
C ILE A 243 7.18 22.03 5.52
N VAL A 244 7.95 23.07 5.86
CA VAL A 244 8.20 23.46 7.25
C VAL A 244 6.91 23.91 7.96
N SER A 245 5.96 24.54 7.26
CA SER A 245 4.68 24.92 7.86
C SER A 245 3.87 23.71 8.33
N TYR A 246 3.90 22.59 7.59
CA TYR A 246 3.23 21.34 7.98
C TYR A 246 3.96 20.60 9.10
N ILE A 247 5.30 20.66 9.13
CA ILE A 247 6.09 20.18 10.28
C ILE A 247 5.67 20.96 11.54
N ASN A 248 5.58 22.29 11.47
CA ASN A 248 5.14 23.10 12.60
C ASN A 248 3.68 22.79 13.01
N LEU A 249 2.77 22.67 12.04
CA LEU A 249 1.39 22.29 12.29
C LEU A 249 1.28 20.92 12.99
N ARG A 250 2.13 19.96 12.62
CA ARG A 250 2.20 18.65 13.28
C ARG A 250 2.48 18.78 14.78
N TYR A 251 3.42 19.65 15.15
CA TYR A 251 3.74 19.91 16.56
C TYR A 251 2.64 20.71 17.28
N GLN A 252 1.99 21.65 16.59
CA GLN A 252 0.82 22.35 17.13
C GLN A 252 -0.33 21.39 17.47
N LEU A 253 -0.52 20.32 16.69
CA LEU A 253 -1.52 19.28 16.94
C LEU A 253 -1.11 18.25 18.01
N SER A 254 -0.02 18.45 18.74
CA SER A 254 0.49 17.45 19.70
C SER A 254 -0.51 17.08 20.80
N ALA A 255 -1.28 18.03 21.34
CA ALA A 255 -2.32 17.74 22.34
C ALA A 255 -3.46 16.92 21.74
N TYR A 256 -3.94 17.28 20.54
CA TYR A 256 -4.92 16.50 19.77
C TYR A 256 -4.48 15.05 19.54
N LEU A 257 -3.22 14.89 19.12
CA LEU A 257 -2.62 13.58 18.89
C LEU A 257 -2.56 12.78 20.18
N ARG A 258 -2.06 13.35 21.28
CA ARG A 258 -1.99 12.66 22.57
C ARG A 258 -3.37 12.20 23.04
N ALA A 259 -4.39 13.06 22.94
CA ALA A 259 -5.76 12.70 23.29
C ALA A 259 -6.29 11.54 22.42
N THR A 260 -6.07 11.61 21.10
CA THR A 260 -6.52 10.57 20.16
C THR A 260 -5.80 9.23 20.38
N PHE A 261 -4.49 9.25 20.61
CA PHE A 261 -3.71 8.06 20.95
C PHE A 261 -4.09 7.48 22.32
N ALA A 262 -4.41 8.32 23.30
CA ALA A 262 -4.88 7.86 24.61
C ALA A 262 -6.25 7.15 24.49
N ALA A 263 -7.19 7.72 23.73
CA ALA A 263 -8.48 7.08 23.46
C ALA A 263 -8.33 5.75 22.72
N PHE A 264 -7.41 5.69 21.75
CA PHE A 264 -7.04 4.44 21.08
C PHE A 264 -6.52 3.38 22.07
N SER A 265 -5.58 3.76 22.95
CA SER A 265 -5.03 2.86 23.95
C SER A 265 -6.08 2.36 24.96
N ALA A 266 -7.02 3.21 25.35
CA ALA A 266 -8.01 2.89 26.38
C ALA A 266 -9.16 2.02 25.85
N THR A 267 -9.60 2.24 24.61
CA THR A 267 -10.87 1.68 24.10
C THR A 267 -10.76 1.06 22.71
N GLY A 268 -9.61 1.14 22.06
CA GLY A 268 -9.48 0.80 20.64
C GLY A 268 -10.16 1.81 19.71
N ARG A 269 -10.44 3.05 20.17
CA ARG A 269 -10.99 4.11 19.31
C ARG A 269 -9.98 4.48 18.22
N MET A 270 -10.26 4.12 16.96
CA MET A 270 -9.33 4.34 15.86
C MET A 270 -8.95 5.82 15.66
N ILE A 271 -7.67 6.03 15.34
CA ILE A 271 -7.05 7.34 15.08
C ILE A 271 -7.44 7.83 13.69
N MET A 272 -7.13 7.07 12.65
CA MET A 272 -7.71 7.28 11.31
C MET A 272 -8.99 6.48 11.20
N ARG A 273 -10.06 7.12 10.75
CA ARG A 273 -11.40 6.57 10.82
C ARG A 273 -12.05 6.65 9.43
N PRO A 274 -12.33 5.50 8.79
CA PRO A 274 -13.15 5.47 7.59
C PRO A 274 -14.50 6.14 7.86
N MET A 275 -15.04 6.85 6.87
CA MET A 275 -16.26 7.66 7.03
C MET A 275 -17.45 6.87 7.60
N TYR A 276 -17.55 5.57 7.28
CA TYR A 276 -18.63 4.72 7.78
C TYR A 276 -18.60 4.51 9.31
N MET A 277 -17.45 4.71 9.99
CA MET A 277 -17.36 4.56 11.45
C MET A 277 -18.09 5.68 12.21
N ASP A 278 -18.23 6.86 11.61
CA ASP A 278 -18.85 8.02 12.24
C ASP A 278 -20.20 8.40 11.61
N PHE A 279 -20.39 8.14 10.31
CA PHE A 279 -21.51 8.73 9.56
C PHE A 279 -22.44 7.72 8.87
N SER A 280 -22.20 6.40 8.99
CA SER A 280 -23.08 5.41 8.35
C SER A 280 -24.51 5.42 8.87
N LEU A 281 -24.72 5.86 10.12
CA LEU A 281 -26.03 5.99 10.75
C LEU A 281 -26.73 7.32 10.44
N SER A 282 -25.98 8.37 10.12
CA SER A 282 -26.50 9.71 9.84
C SER A 282 -26.60 10.03 8.35
N ASP A 283 -25.88 9.30 7.49
CA ASP A 283 -25.74 9.60 6.07
C ASP A 283 -25.81 8.34 5.20
N ALA A 284 -26.90 8.20 4.45
CA ALA A 284 -27.14 7.06 3.57
C ALA A 284 -26.14 7.00 2.39
N ASN A 285 -25.60 8.14 1.94
CA ASN A 285 -24.61 8.17 0.87
C ASN A 285 -23.32 7.49 1.31
N ILE A 286 -22.89 7.69 2.57
CA ILE A 286 -21.69 7.03 3.11
C ILE A 286 -21.82 5.51 3.03
N THR A 287 -22.98 4.97 3.40
CA THR A 287 -23.25 3.53 3.29
C THR A 287 -23.26 3.06 1.84
N ALA A 288 -23.94 3.78 0.93
CA ALA A 288 -24.00 3.42 -0.48
C ALA A 288 -22.63 3.48 -1.18
N TRP A 289 -21.86 4.53 -0.91
CA TRP A 289 -20.57 4.80 -1.54
C TRP A 289 -19.44 3.95 -1.00
N THR A 290 -19.51 3.52 0.27
CA THR A 290 -18.58 2.52 0.81
C THR A 290 -18.69 1.20 0.04
N LYS A 291 -19.90 0.75 -0.31
CA LYS A 291 -20.12 -0.52 -1.04
C LYS A 291 -19.48 -0.53 -2.44
N VAL A 292 -19.40 0.63 -3.08
CA VAL A 292 -18.88 0.77 -4.45
C VAL A 292 -17.48 1.39 -4.51
N ASN A 293 -16.79 1.50 -3.36
CA ASN A 293 -15.44 2.06 -3.25
C ASN A 293 -15.30 3.46 -3.88
N ASN A 294 -16.30 4.32 -3.68
CA ASN A 294 -16.26 5.69 -4.19
C ASN A 294 -15.05 6.47 -3.62
N ASN A 295 -14.45 7.37 -4.40
CA ASN A 295 -13.33 8.20 -3.96
C ASN A 295 -13.63 8.98 -2.66
N PHE A 296 -14.89 9.41 -2.44
CA PHE A 296 -15.27 10.10 -1.21
C PHE A 296 -15.20 9.23 0.06
N THR A 297 -15.19 7.90 -0.06
CA THR A 297 -15.06 6.97 1.06
C THR A 297 -13.73 6.23 1.09
N THR A 298 -13.01 6.16 -0.04
CA THR A 298 -11.67 5.54 -0.11
C THR A 298 -10.52 6.54 0.06
N GLN A 299 -10.76 7.83 -0.18
CA GLN A 299 -9.73 8.89 -0.14
C GLN A 299 -10.06 10.03 0.86
N GLN A 300 -11.17 9.92 1.60
CA GLN A 300 -11.48 10.82 2.71
C GLN A 300 -11.64 10.05 4.00
N TYR A 301 -11.25 10.67 5.11
CA TYR A 301 -11.35 10.05 6.43
C TYR A 301 -11.43 11.09 7.55
N MET A 302 -11.90 10.65 8.70
CA MET A 302 -11.77 11.41 9.94
C MET A 302 -10.43 11.08 10.60
N PHE A 303 -9.63 12.11 10.90
CA PHE A 303 -8.42 11.99 11.71
C PHE A 303 -8.74 12.42 13.13
N GLY A 304 -8.92 11.46 14.03
CA GLY A 304 -9.58 11.66 15.32
C GLY A 304 -11.06 12.02 15.15
N PRO A 305 -11.74 12.52 16.20
CA PRO A 305 -13.17 12.78 16.17
C PRO A 305 -13.57 14.11 15.51
N ARG A 306 -12.62 15.03 15.24
CA ARG A 306 -12.95 16.40 14.80
C ARG A 306 -12.52 16.76 13.40
N ILE A 307 -11.46 16.16 12.86
CA ILE A 307 -10.82 16.62 11.62
C ILE A 307 -11.19 15.70 10.46
N LEU A 308 -11.74 16.24 9.38
CA LEU A 308 -11.97 15.54 8.11
C LEU A 308 -10.86 15.91 7.12
N VAL A 309 -10.19 14.90 6.58
CA VAL A 309 -9.02 15.04 5.70
C VAL A 309 -9.33 14.47 4.32
N THR A 310 -8.96 15.21 3.27
CA THR A 310 -8.99 14.74 1.88
C THR A 310 -7.70 15.16 1.17
N PRO A 311 -6.74 14.25 0.96
CA PRO A 311 -5.54 14.54 0.17
C PRO A 311 -5.89 14.89 -1.28
N VAL A 312 -5.10 15.80 -1.88
CA VAL A 312 -5.16 16.07 -3.32
C VAL A 312 -4.33 15.00 -4.02
N THR A 313 -4.98 14.22 -4.89
CA THR A 313 -4.40 13.03 -5.51
C THR A 313 -4.18 13.17 -7.02
N LEU A 314 -4.25 14.39 -7.55
CA LEU A 314 -4.00 14.72 -8.95
C LEU A 314 -3.07 15.94 -9.07
N PRO A 315 -2.24 16.02 -10.14
CA PRO A 315 -1.36 17.15 -10.39
C PRO A 315 -2.12 18.40 -10.89
N ASN A 316 -1.51 19.57 -10.73
CA ASN A 316 -1.97 20.87 -11.23
C ASN A 316 -3.36 21.28 -10.71
N MET A 317 -3.70 20.88 -9.50
CA MET A 317 -5.00 21.19 -8.90
C MET A 317 -4.94 22.44 -8.02
N THR A 318 -5.88 23.35 -8.21
CA THR A 318 -6.09 24.56 -7.38
C THR A 318 -7.43 24.56 -6.64
N THR A 319 -8.31 23.62 -6.98
CA THR A 319 -9.58 23.36 -6.28
C THR A 319 -9.79 21.87 -6.11
N TRP A 320 -10.50 21.46 -5.07
CA TRP A 320 -10.79 20.05 -4.81
C TRP A 320 -12.23 19.82 -4.35
N LYS A 321 -12.83 18.73 -4.84
CA LYS A 321 -14.17 18.31 -4.41
C LYS A 321 -14.05 17.52 -3.12
N VAL A 322 -14.80 17.93 -2.11
CA VAL A 322 -14.87 17.25 -0.82
C VAL A 322 -16.33 16.94 -0.50
N TYR A 323 -16.62 15.69 -0.16
CA TYR A 323 -17.92 15.35 0.41
C TYR A 323 -17.91 15.62 1.91
N LEU A 324 -18.85 16.42 2.39
CA LEU A 324 -19.07 16.73 3.79
C LEU A 324 -20.26 15.90 4.28
N PRO A 325 -20.05 14.86 5.10
CA PRO A 325 -21.13 13.99 5.55
C PRO A 325 -22.17 14.71 6.38
N GLN A 326 -23.38 14.18 6.39
CA GLN A 326 -24.40 14.59 7.33
C GLN A 326 -23.99 14.20 8.76
N THR A 327 -23.97 15.16 9.69
CA THR A 327 -23.65 14.93 11.11
C THR A 327 -24.86 14.97 12.03
N GLY A 328 -26.01 15.47 11.55
CA GLY A 328 -27.18 15.79 12.37
C GLY A 328 -28.30 16.49 11.57
N GLY A 329 -28.96 17.49 12.15
CA GLY A 329 -30.08 18.21 11.52
C GLY A 329 -29.68 19.05 10.30
N ASN A 330 -30.59 19.18 9.32
CA ASN A 330 -30.32 19.77 7.99
C ASN A 330 -29.97 21.28 7.98
N GLN A 331 -30.08 21.99 9.12
CA GLN A 331 -29.87 23.44 9.18
C GLN A 331 -28.52 23.86 9.78
N GLU A 332 -27.76 22.93 10.35
CA GLU A 332 -26.45 23.25 10.94
C GLU A 332 -25.36 23.31 9.86
N LYS A 333 -24.39 24.21 10.06
CA LYS A 333 -23.16 24.30 9.25
C LYS A 333 -21.94 23.86 10.07
N PRO A 334 -21.85 22.56 10.42
CA PRO A 334 -20.88 22.09 11.40
C PRO A 334 -19.46 22.03 10.84
N TRP A 335 -19.31 21.95 9.51
CA TRP A 335 -18.03 21.78 8.85
C TRP A 335 -17.37 23.13 8.59
N THR A 336 -16.29 23.40 9.31
CA THR A 336 -15.49 24.62 9.11
C THR A 336 -14.24 24.31 8.31
N TYR A 337 -14.03 25.00 7.19
CA TYR A 337 -12.83 24.83 6.37
C TYR A 337 -11.61 25.45 7.07
N TRP A 338 -10.52 24.69 7.19
CA TRP A 338 -9.38 25.08 8.03
C TRP A 338 -8.71 26.39 7.59
N TRP A 339 -8.63 26.62 6.29
CA TRP A 339 -7.84 27.72 5.72
C TRP A 339 -8.60 29.05 5.63
N THR A 340 -9.93 29.00 5.47
CA THR A 340 -10.76 30.20 5.25
C THR A 340 -11.73 30.48 6.39
N ASN A 341 -11.90 29.55 7.33
CA ASN A 341 -12.94 29.57 8.38
C ASN A 341 -14.38 29.61 7.84
N ALA A 342 -14.58 29.36 6.54
CA ALA A 342 -15.92 29.26 5.97
C ALA A 342 -16.64 28.00 6.49
N THR A 343 -17.92 28.14 6.82
CA THR A 343 -18.75 27.05 7.36
C THR A 343 -19.72 26.51 6.31
N TYR A 344 -19.90 25.19 6.33
CA TYR A 344 -20.69 24.44 5.35
C TYR A 344 -21.63 23.46 6.04
N ALA A 345 -22.81 23.26 5.45
CA ALA A 345 -23.74 22.21 5.87
C ALA A 345 -23.22 20.83 5.44
N GLY A 346 -23.64 19.78 6.14
CA GLY A 346 -23.40 18.38 5.76
C GLY A 346 -24.29 17.91 4.60
N GLY A 347 -24.07 16.67 4.16
CA GLY A 347 -24.88 16.00 3.14
C GLY A 347 -24.60 16.45 1.71
N GLN A 348 -23.48 17.13 1.44
CA GLN A 348 -23.20 17.73 0.14
C GLN A 348 -21.71 17.64 -0.27
N VAL A 349 -21.48 17.71 -1.59
CA VAL A 349 -20.14 17.89 -2.15
C VAL A 349 -19.88 19.38 -2.31
N VAL A 350 -18.79 19.87 -1.75
CA VAL A 350 -18.32 21.24 -1.90
C VAL A 350 -17.04 21.27 -2.74
N ASN A 351 -16.85 22.34 -3.52
CA ASN A 351 -15.60 22.57 -4.25
C ASN A 351 -14.82 23.68 -3.52
N VAL A 352 -13.69 23.34 -2.90
CA VAL A 352 -12.89 24.27 -2.09
C VAL A 352 -11.58 24.64 -2.76
N SER A 353 -11.05 25.80 -2.41
CA SER A 353 -9.70 26.22 -2.81
C SER A 353 -8.66 25.30 -2.19
N ALA A 354 -7.82 24.69 -3.02
CA ALA A 354 -6.78 23.74 -2.65
C ALA A 354 -5.47 24.08 -3.38
N PRO A 355 -4.90 25.29 -3.20
CA PRO A 355 -3.60 25.64 -3.76
C PRO A 355 -2.51 24.71 -3.22
N LEU A 356 -1.29 24.79 -3.78
CA LEU A 356 -0.22 23.85 -3.43
C LEU A 356 0.09 23.83 -1.94
N GLU A 357 -0.10 24.95 -1.24
CA GLU A 357 0.17 25.13 0.19
C GLU A 357 -0.90 24.50 1.09
N HIS A 358 -2.07 24.12 0.55
CA HIS A 358 -3.23 23.75 1.35
C HIS A 358 -3.80 22.39 0.95
N ILE A 359 -3.76 21.44 1.87
CA ILE A 359 -4.55 20.21 1.81
C ILE A 359 -6.00 20.50 2.23
N PRO A 360 -7.02 20.03 1.50
CA PRO A 360 -8.41 20.15 1.93
C PRO A 360 -8.64 19.53 3.31
N LEU A 361 -9.00 20.39 4.26
CA LEU A 361 -9.15 20.05 5.67
C LEU A 361 -10.37 20.75 6.24
N PHE A 362 -11.27 19.99 6.84
CA PHE A 362 -12.41 20.51 7.58
C PHE A 362 -12.35 20.08 9.04
N HIS A 363 -13.00 20.84 9.91
CA HIS A 363 -13.17 20.44 11.29
C HIS A 363 -14.57 20.67 11.83
N LEU A 364 -14.94 19.83 12.79
CA LEU A 364 -16.12 19.96 13.63
C LEU A 364 -15.77 20.64 14.95
N GLY A 365 -16.68 21.47 15.45
CA GLY A 365 -16.46 22.25 16.67
C GLY A 365 -15.36 23.30 16.52
N SER A 366 -14.86 23.82 17.65
CA SER A 366 -13.87 24.90 17.64
C SER A 366 -12.46 24.39 17.35
N ARG A 367 -11.63 25.22 16.70
CA ARG A 367 -10.20 24.92 16.51
C ARG A 367 -9.44 24.96 17.83
N GLU A 368 -9.90 25.77 18.79
CA GLU A 368 -9.30 25.87 20.12
C GLU A 368 -9.39 24.53 20.87
N ASP A 369 -10.55 23.86 20.86
CA ASP A 369 -10.71 22.54 21.48
C ASP A 369 -9.79 21.49 20.83
N ILE A 370 -9.65 21.55 19.51
CA ILE A 370 -8.77 20.67 18.75
C ILE A 370 -7.32 20.89 19.20
N MET A 371 -6.85 22.14 19.20
CA MET A 371 -5.48 22.47 19.60
C MET A 371 -5.23 22.20 21.09
N GLY A 372 -6.25 22.28 21.94
CA GLY A 372 -6.19 21.93 23.36
C GLY A 372 -6.28 20.43 23.66
N GLY A 373 -6.74 19.61 22.71
CA GLY A 373 -6.96 18.17 22.92
C GLY A 373 -8.25 17.81 23.68
N ASN A 374 -9.16 18.77 23.89
CA ASN A 374 -10.42 18.59 24.60
C ASN A 374 -11.52 18.08 23.66
N ILE A 375 -11.36 16.84 23.19
CA ILE A 375 -12.10 16.32 22.02
C ILE A 375 -12.91 15.03 22.27
N PHE A 376 -12.87 14.50 23.50
CA PHE A 376 -13.61 13.32 23.94
C PHE A 376 -14.45 13.59 25.17
#